data_AF-A0A9U5B713-F1
#
_entry.id   AF-A0A9U5B713-F1
#
_cell.length_a   1.000
_cell.length_b   1.000
_cell.length_c   1.000
_cell.angle_alpha   90.00
_cell.angle_beta   90.00
_cell.angle_gamma   90.00
#
_symmetry.space_group_name_H-M   'P 1'
#
loop_
_entity.id
_entity.type
_entity.pdbx_description
1 polymer ?
#
loop_
_entity_poly.entity_id
_entity_poly.type
_entity_poly.pdbx_seq_one_letter_code
_entity_poly.pdbx_strand_id
1 'polypeptide(L)'
;MDPLKAQQLAAELEVEMMADMYNRMTGACHKKCVPPHYKEAELSKGESVCLDRCVSKYLDIHERMGKKLTELSLQDEELMKKMQQGVTST
;
A
#
# COMPACT_ATOMS: atom_id res chain seq x y z
N MET A 1 12.36 0.47 26.62
CA MET A 1 12.29 -0.54 25.55
C MET A 1 13.70 -0.87 25.14
N ASP A 2 14.06 -2.15 25.03
CA ASP A 2 15.34 -2.56 24.47
C ASP A 2 15.41 -2.13 22.99
N PRO A 3 16.41 -1.33 22.56
CA PRO A 3 16.54 -0.88 21.17
C PRO A 3 16.54 -2.01 20.15
N LEU A 4 17.10 -3.17 20.50
CA LEU A 4 17.13 -4.34 19.62
C LEU A 4 15.72 -4.90 19.38
N LYS A 5 14.90 -4.93 20.43
CA LYS A 5 13.52 -5.39 20.36
C LYS A 5 12.62 -4.44 19.56
N ALA A 6 12.91 -3.14 19.60
CA ALA A 6 12.21 -2.15 18.78
C ALA A 6 12.52 -2.30 17.29
N GLN A 7 13.78 -2.58 16.92
CA GLN A 7 14.15 -2.88 15.53
C GLN A 7 13.52 -4.18 15.03
N GLN A 8 13.50 -5.23 15.86
CA GLN A 8 12.85 -6.50 15.51
C GLN A 8 11.36 -6.30 15.23
N LEU A 9 10.65 -5.56 16.10
CA LEU A 9 9.24 -5.25 15.89
C LEU A 9 8.99 -4.45 14.60
N ALA A 10 9.85 -3.48 14.29
CA ALA A 10 9.73 -2.71 13.04
C ALA A 10 9.87 -3.61 11.81
N ALA A 11 10.85 -4.53 11.81
CA ALA A 11 11.04 -5.49 10.72
C ALA A 11 9.86 -6.46 10.57
N GLU A 12 9.29 -6.94 11.69
CA GLU A 12 8.08 -7.80 11.66
C GLU A 12 6.89 -7.07 11.04
N LEU A 13 6.68 -5.81 11.43
CA LEU A 13 5.61 -4.97 10.87
C LEU A 13 5.79 -4.71 9.37
N GLU A 14 7.02 -4.47 8.92
CA GLU A 14 7.31 -4.33 7.48
C GLU A 14 6.90 -5.57 6.69
N VAL A 15 7.21 -6.76 7.20
CA VAL A 15 6.83 -8.03 6.55
C VAL A 15 5.31 -8.21 6.53
N GLU A 16 4.62 -7.93 7.64
CA GLU A 16 3.16 -8.05 7.73
C GLU A 16 2.46 -7.09 6.74
N MET A 17 2.93 -5.84 6.65
CA MET A 17 2.39 -4.86 5.71
C MET A 17 2.62 -5.29 4.25
N MET A 18 3.80 -5.82 3.92
CA MET A 18 4.07 -6.33 2.57
C MET A 18 3.18 -7.53 2.22
N ALA A 19 2.89 -8.40 3.19
CA ALA A 19 2.00 -9.53 3.00
C ALA A 19 0.55 -9.08 2.73
N ASP A 20 0.03 -8.10 3.48
CA ASP A 20 -1.30 -7.52 3.21
C ASP A 20 -1.36 -6.88 1.82
N MET A 21 -0.32 -6.11 1.44
CA MET A 21 -0.23 -5.52 0.10
C MET A 21 -0.28 -6.59 -1.00
N TYR A 22 0.49 -7.67 -0.84
CA TYR A 22 0.53 -8.79 -1.79
C TYR A 22 -0.85 -9.46 -1.94
N ASN A 23 -1.54 -9.72 -0.83
CA ASN A 23 -2.87 -10.34 -0.84
C ASN A 23 -3.91 -9.46 -1.54
N ARG A 24 -3.92 -8.15 -1.23
CA ARG A 24 -4.83 -7.19 -1.87
C ARG A 24 -4.54 -7.03 -3.36
N MET A 25 -3.27 -6.95 -3.74
CA MET A 25 -2.85 -6.86 -5.14
C MET A 25 -3.28 -8.10 -5.92
N THR A 26 -3.02 -9.29 -5.38
CA THR A 26 -3.37 -10.56 -6.01
C THR A 26 -4.88 -10.67 -6.20
N GLY A 27 -5.66 -10.36 -5.17
CA GLY A 27 -7.13 -10.34 -5.26
C GLY A 27 -7.66 -9.33 -6.28
N ALA A 28 -7.08 -8.13 -6.32
CA ALA A 28 -7.46 -7.08 -7.27
C ALA A 28 -7.15 -7.47 -8.71
N CYS A 29 -5.95 -8.01 -8.97
CA CYS A 29 -5.53 -8.39 -10.32
C CYS A 29 -6.24 -9.64 -10.82
N HIS A 30 -6.46 -10.64 -9.96
CA HIS A 30 -7.31 -11.78 -10.30
C HIS A 30 -8.71 -11.32 -10.72
N LYS A 31 -9.37 -10.47 -9.91
CA LYS A 31 -10.71 -9.93 -10.21
C LYS A 31 -10.76 -9.10 -11.50
N LYS A 32 -9.68 -8.41 -11.85
CA LYS A 32 -9.63 -7.54 -13.05
C LYS A 32 -9.30 -8.30 -14.32
N CYS A 33 -8.47 -9.33 -14.23
CA CYS A 33 -7.86 -9.96 -15.40
C CYS A 33 -8.37 -11.37 -15.69
N VAL A 34 -8.86 -12.10 -14.68
CA VAL A 34 -9.33 -13.49 -14.84
C VAL A 34 -10.85 -13.51 -14.71
N PRO A 35 -11.59 -13.77 -15.81
CA PRO A 35 -13.04 -13.84 -15.78
C PRO A 35 -13.54 -14.97 -14.87
N PRO A 36 -14.73 -14.84 -14.25
CA PRO A 36 -15.29 -15.89 -13.40
C PRO A 36 -15.66 -17.17 -14.17
N HIS A 37 -15.79 -17.08 -15.50
CA HIS A 37 -16.03 -18.23 -16.36
C HIS A 37 -14.71 -18.75 -16.93
N TYR A 38 -14.19 -19.81 -16.32
CA TYR A 38 -12.99 -20.51 -16.77
C TYR A 38 -13.32 -21.42 -17.96
N LYS A 39 -12.81 -21.07 -19.14
CA LYS A 39 -12.95 -21.91 -20.35
C LYS A 39 -11.92 -23.03 -20.37
N GLU A 40 -10.73 -22.76 -19.84
CA GLU A 40 -9.59 -23.67 -19.74
C GLU A 40 -8.81 -23.36 -18.46
N ALA A 41 -7.91 -24.27 -18.06
CA ALA A 41 -7.13 -24.13 -16.82
C ALA A 41 -5.89 -23.26 -16.98
N GLU A 42 -5.41 -23.11 -18.21
CA GLU A 42 -4.24 -22.28 -18.52
C GLU A 42 -4.65 -20.82 -18.71
N LEU A 43 -3.74 -19.90 -18.35
CA LEU A 43 -3.94 -18.49 -18.65
C LEU A 43 -3.82 -18.29 -20.15
N SER A 44 -4.85 -17.70 -20.75
CA SER A 44 -4.77 -17.19 -22.10
C SER A 44 -3.70 -16.10 -22.18
N LYS A 45 -3.15 -15.89 -23.38
CA LYS A 45 -2.19 -14.79 -23.63
C LYS A 45 -2.74 -13.43 -23.18
N GLY A 46 -4.06 -13.21 -23.30
CA GLY A 46 -4.72 -11.99 -22.86
C GLY A 46 -4.71 -11.81 -21.34
N GLU A 47 -5.00 -12.89 -20.60
CA GLU A 47 -4.97 -12.89 -19.13
C GLU A 47 -3.55 -12.66 -18.61
N SER A 48 -2.54 -13.34 -19.17
CA SER A 48 -1.14 -13.15 -18.79
C SER A 48 -0.68 -11.70 -18.99
N VAL A 49 -0.92 -11.12 -20.17
CA VAL A 49 -0.57 -9.71 -20.45
C VAL A 49 -1.37 -8.74 -19.57
N CYS A 50 -2.63 -9.06 -19.26
CA CYS A 50 -3.42 -8.25 -18.32
C CYS A 50 -2.83 -8.27 -16.92
N LEU A 51 -2.44 -9.45 -16.41
CA LEU A 51 -1.85 -9.62 -15.08
C LEU A 51 -0.55 -8.81 -14.95
N ASP A 52 0.36 -8.90 -15.93
CA ASP A 52 1.61 -8.12 -15.95
C ASP A 52 1.32 -6.61 -15.84
N ARG A 53 0.38 -6.12 -16.66
CA ARG A 53 -0.04 -4.71 -16.65
C ARG A 53 -0.72 -4.33 -15.34
N CYS A 54 -1.51 -5.23 -14.76
CA CYS A 54 -2.24 -4.98 -13.53
C CYS A 54 -1.28 -4.81 -12.36
N VAL A 55 -0.34 -5.74 -12.18
CA VAL A 55 0.68 -5.68 -11.12
C VAL A 55 1.51 -4.41 -11.25
N SER A 56 1.99 -4.09 -12.46
CA SER A 56 2.75 -2.86 -12.73
C SER A 56 1.97 -1.60 -12.33
N LYS A 57 0.69 -1.51 -12.72
CA LYS A 57 -0.17 -0.37 -12.36
C LYS A 57 -0.49 -0.33 -10.87
N TYR A 58 -0.70 -1.49 -10.23
CA TYR A 58 -1.02 -1.55 -8.81
C TYR A 58 0.13 -0.98 -7.98
N LEU A 59 1.37 -1.37 -8.28
CA LEU A 59 2.57 -0.88 -7.59
C LEU A 59 2.79 0.62 -7.82
N ASP A 60 2.64 1.11 -9.06
CA ASP A 60 2.76 2.54 -9.39
C ASP A 60 1.71 3.38 -8.62
N ILE A 61 0.46 2.92 -8.57
CA ILE A 61 -0.59 3.60 -7.79
C ILE A 61 -0.30 3.50 -6.28
N HIS A 62 0.11 2.34 -5.78
CA HIS A 62 0.45 2.14 -4.37
C HIS A 62 1.56 3.12 -3.93
N GLU A 63 2.61 3.30 -4.73
CA GLU A 63 3.69 4.25 -4.45
C GLU A 63 3.18 5.70 -4.42
N ARG A 64 2.37 6.11 -5.41
CA ARG A 64 1.80 7.47 -5.45
C ARG A 64 0.87 7.74 -4.27
N MET A 65 0.08 6.75 -3.87
CA MET A 65 -0.77 6.84 -2.67
C MET A 65 0.07 6.96 -1.40
N GLY A 66 1.16 6.19 -1.28
CA GLY A 66 2.10 6.31 -0.17
C GLY A 66 2.73 7.70 -0.07
N LYS A 67 3.21 8.24 -1.20
CA LYS A 67 3.74 9.62 -1.27
C LYS A 67 2.71 10.65 -0.81
N LYS A 68 1.47 10.53 -1.32
CA LYS A 68 0.41 11.47 -0.98
C LYS A 68 0.02 11.41 0.50
N LEU A 69 -0.03 10.20 1.06
CA LEU A 69 -0.33 10.03 2.48
C LEU A 69 0.73 10.68 3.36
N THR A 70 2.02 10.50 3.04
CA THR A 70 3.12 11.15 3.76
C THR A 70 3.04 12.68 3.69
N GLU A 71 2.73 13.25 2.51
CA GLU A 71 2.53 14.69 2.37
C GLU A 71 1.42 15.21 3.30
N LEU A 72 0.29 14.48 3.38
CA LEU A 72 -0.84 14.86 4.22
C LEU A 72 -0.48 14.76 5.72
N SER A 73 0.21 13.70 6.13
CA SER A 73 0.66 13.55 7.52
C SER A 73 1.56 14.70 7.97
N LEU A 74 2.47 15.16 7.12
CA LEU A 74 3.34 16.31 7.42
C LEU A 74 2.54 17.61 7.53
N GLN A 75 1.53 17.80 6.68
CA GLN A 75 0.64 18.96 6.75
C GLN A 75 -0.17 18.97 8.04
N ASP A 76 -0.68 17.81 8.47
CA ASP A 76 -1.42 17.65 9.73
C ASP A 76 -0.54 17.96 10.94
N GLU A 77 0.72 17.49 10.97
CA GLU A 77 1.67 17.82 12.03
C GLU A 77 1.95 19.34 12.11
N GLU A 78 2.10 20.01 10.96
CA GLU A 78 2.33 21.45 10.91
C GLU A 78 1.11 22.23 11.41
N LEU A 79 -0.10 21.81 11.00
CA LEU A 79 -1.35 22.39 11.47
C LEU A 79 -1.50 22.23 12.98
N MET A 80 -1.23 21.04 13.52
CA MET A 80 -1.31 20.76 14.95
C MET A 80 -0.31 21.61 15.76
N LYS A 81 0.92 21.82 15.25
CA LYS A 81 1.90 22.73 15.88
C LYS A 81 1.40 24.17 15.91
N LYS A 82 0.82 24.65 14.81
CA LYS A 82 0.24 26.01 14.73
C LYS A 82 -0.93 26.18 15.70
N MET A 83 -1.80 25.16 15.83
CA MET A 83 -2.89 25.17 16.79
C MET A 83 -2.39 25.21 18.24
N GLN A 84 -1.37 24.42 18.60
CA GLN A 84 -0.78 24.42 19.94
C GLN A 84 -0.14 25.77 20.29
N GLN A 85 0.53 26.42 19.34
CA GLN A 85 1.12 27.74 19.53
C GLN A 85 0.05 28.84 19.73
N GLY A 86 -1.07 28.75 19.00
CA GLY A 86 -2.20 29.67 19.18
C GLY A 86 -2.90 29.55 20.53
N VAL A 87 -2.92 28.35 21.14
CA VAL A 87 -3.51 28.12 22.48
C VAL A 87 -2.61 28.67 23.60
N THR A 88 -1.29 28.72 23.41
CA THR A 88 -0.36 29.28 24.42
C THR A 88 -0.25 30.81 24.43
N SER A 89 -0.86 31.52 23.46
CA SER A 89 -0.79 32.99 23.33
C SER A 89 -2.09 33.72 23.72
N THR A 90 -3.07 33.01 24.30
CA THR A 90 -4.30 33.59 24.88
C THR A 90 -4.34 33.27 26.37
#